data_AF-K1T0A9-F1
#
_entry.id   AF-K1T0A9-F1
#
_cell.length_a   1.000
_cell.length_b   1.000
_cell.length_c   1.000
_cell.angle_alpha   90.00
_cell.angle_beta   90.00
_cell.angle_gamma   90.00
#
_symmetry.space_group_name_H-M   'P 1'
#
loop_
_entity.id
_entity.type
_entity.pdbx_description
1 polymer ?
#
loop_
_entity_poly.entity_id
_entity_poly.type
_entity_poly.pdbx_seq_one_letter_code
_entity_poly.pdbx_strand_id
1 'polypeptide(L)'
;MPKAELKTVFEKTADGLNVTVSSDKYARLVKVESSKSTLPFSDNFFDLLPGQKKTVTIKNDTSISTTELRNSITAYSLSDIPFSNNKLDTKFKQLKVFLSPTNISNAIYHGRLTKDAEITE
;
A
#
# COMPACT_ATOMS: atom_id res chain seq x y z
N MET A 1 -14.23 -10.00 -4.67
CA MET A 1 -13.34 -11.14 -4.43
C MET A 1 -13.54 -11.61 -3.01
N PRO A 2 -13.43 -12.91 -2.70
CA PRO A 2 -13.53 -13.38 -1.32
C PRO A 2 -12.42 -12.75 -0.48
N LYS A 3 -12.70 -12.49 0.80
CA LYS A 3 -11.68 -11.97 1.72
C LYS A 3 -10.60 -13.04 1.94
N ALA A 4 -9.37 -12.67 1.61
CA ALA A 4 -8.18 -13.48 1.82
C ALA A 4 -7.63 -13.23 3.22
N GLU A 5 -7.21 -14.27 3.91
CA GLU A 5 -6.43 -14.18 5.13
C GLU A 5 -4.94 -14.24 4.76
N LEU A 6 -4.21 -13.14 5.00
CA LEU A 6 -2.77 -13.08 4.79
C LEU A 6 -2.03 -13.45 6.06
N LYS A 7 -0.99 -14.28 5.93
CA LYS A 7 -0.07 -14.63 7.02
C LYS A 7 1.33 -14.20 6.66
N THR A 8 1.98 -13.53 7.60
CA THR A 8 3.32 -12.97 7.42
C THR A 8 4.31 -13.60 8.39
N VAL A 9 5.43 -14.08 7.86
CA VAL A 9 6.57 -14.60 8.62
C VAL A 9 7.78 -13.74 8.32
N PHE A 10 8.53 -13.39 9.36
CA PHE A 10 9.68 -12.50 9.25
C PHE A 10 10.96 -13.21 9.71
N GLU A 11 12.01 -13.03 8.93
CA GLU A 11 13.35 -13.55 9.20
C GLU A 11 14.36 -12.40 9.11
N LYS A 12 15.23 -12.28 10.12
CA LYS A 12 16.31 -11.30 10.11
C LYS A 12 17.43 -11.81 9.22
N THR A 13 17.98 -10.92 8.42
CA THR A 13 19.17 -11.16 7.58
C THR A 13 20.29 -10.23 8.02
N ALA A 14 21.49 -10.39 7.46
CA ALA A 14 22.60 -9.47 7.71
C ALA A 14 22.26 -8.03 7.30
N ASP A 15 21.52 -7.87 6.20
CA ASP A 15 21.30 -6.58 5.55
C ASP A 15 19.88 -6.03 5.74
N GLY A 16 19.01 -6.71 6.49
CA GLY A 16 17.61 -6.30 6.67
C GLY A 16 16.66 -7.40 7.12
N LEU A 17 15.45 -7.40 6.57
CA LEU A 17 14.38 -8.35 6.88
C LEU A 17 13.85 -9.03 5.61
N ASN A 18 13.70 -10.34 5.69
CA ASN A 18 12.87 -11.10 4.77
C ASN A 18 11.44 -11.16 5.33
N VAL A 19 10.46 -10.87 4.48
CA VAL A 19 9.03 -10.90 4.78
C VAL A 19 8.37 -11.91 3.85
N THR A 20 7.98 -13.05 4.40
CA THR A 20 7.27 -14.09 3.65
C THR A 20 5.77 -13.94 3.87
N VAL A 21 5.04 -13.63 2.80
CA VAL A 21 3.57 -13.50 2.80
C VAL A 21 2.97 -14.73 2.15
N SER A 22 1.87 -15.21 2.73
CA SER A 22 1.09 -16.33 2.21
C SER A 22 -0.40 -16.07 2.34
N SER A 23 -1.20 -16.72 1.51
CA SER A 23 -2.66 -16.56 1.54
C SER A 23 -3.40 -17.89 1.50
N ASP A 24 -4.55 -17.96 2.17
CA ASP A 24 -5.49 -19.08 2.11
C ASP A 24 -6.34 -19.09 0.83
N LYS A 25 -6.45 -17.96 0.14
CA LYS A 25 -7.24 -17.76 -1.08
C LYS A 25 -6.42 -17.01 -2.13
N TYR A 26 -7.02 -16.77 -3.29
CA TYR A 26 -6.42 -15.86 -4.27
C TYR A 26 -6.45 -14.42 -3.72
N ALA A 27 -5.27 -13.86 -3.47
CA ALA A 27 -5.09 -12.49 -2.99
C ALA A 27 -4.47 -11.64 -4.09
N ARG A 28 -5.18 -10.59 -4.50
CA ARG A 28 -4.77 -9.70 -5.58
C ARG A 28 -4.14 -8.42 -5.03
N LEU A 29 -3.12 -7.91 -5.71
CA LEU A 29 -2.41 -6.66 -5.34
C LEU A 29 -1.96 -6.69 -3.87
N VAL A 30 -1.33 -7.78 -3.45
CA VAL A 30 -0.76 -7.90 -2.11
C VAL A 30 0.30 -6.83 -1.94
N LYS A 31 0.04 -5.93 -0.99
CA LYS A 31 0.94 -4.85 -0.63
C LYS A 31 1.57 -5.14 0.73
N VAL A 32 2.88 -4.98 0.81
CA VAL A 32 3.65 -4.95 2.07
C VAL A 32 4.16 -3.53 2.27
N GLU A 33 3.93 -2.96 3.45
CA GLU A 33 4.41 -1.62 3.76
C GLU A 33 4.87 -1.49 5.22
N SER A 34 5.73 -0.50 5.48
CA SER A 34 6.13 -0.10 6.83
C SER A 34 5.55 1.28 7.13
N SER A 35 5.03 1.46 8.34
CA SER A 35 4.62 2.78 8.84
C SER A 35 5.78 3.63 9.39
N LYS A 36 7.00 3.08 9.41
CA LYS A 36 8.18 3.70 10.04
C LYS A 36 9.37 3.86 9.11
N SER A 37 9.49 3.04 8.07
CA SER A 37 10.55 3.13 7.07
C SER A 37 9.97 3.45 5.70
N THR A 38 10.69 4.30 4.96
CA THR A 38 10.39 4.62 3.56
C THR A 38 11.23 3.80 2.59
N LEU A 39 12.07 2.88 3.08
CA LEU A 39 12.88 2.02 2.23
C LEU A 39 11.99 1.07 1.40
N PRO A 40 12.35 0.82 0.13
CA PRO A 40 11.55 -0.02 -0.74
C PRO A 40 11.68 -1.50 -0.35
N PHE A 41 10.58 -2.23 -0.54
CA PHE A 41 10.61 -3.69 -0.61
C PHE A 41 11.11 -4.14 -1.99
N SER A 42 11.73 -5.30 -2.06
CA SER A 42 12.23 -5.88 -3.32
C SER A 42 11.14 -6.12 -4.36
N ASP A 43 9.90 -6.29 -3.91
CA ASP A 43 8.72 -6.46 -4.75
C ASP A 43 7.47 -6.06 -3.95
N ASN A 44 6.44 -5.56 -4.64
CA ASN A 44 5.19 -5.13 -4.04
C ASN A 44 4.03 -5.24 -5.06
N PHE A 45 2.78 -5.23 -4.59
CA PHE A 45 1.58 -5.32 -5.43
C PHE A 45 1.46 -6.61 -6.27
N PHE A 46 2.00 -7.71 -5.77
CA PHE A 46 1.95 -9.00 -6.45
C PHE A 46 0.68 -9.78 -6.12
N ASP A 47 0.37 -10.77 -6.94
CA ASP A 47 -0.72 -11.70 -6.68
C ASP A 47 -0.21 -12.96 -5.96
N LEU A 48 -1.04 -13.54 -5.10
CA LEU A 48 -0.82 -14.85 -4.47
C LEU A 48 -1.97 -15.79 -4.77
N LEU A 49 -1.66 -16.96 -5.31
CA LEU A 49 -2.60 -18.09 -5.38
C LEU A 49 -2.78 -18.73 -3.98
N PRO A 50 -3.89 -19.47 -3.74
CA PRO A 50 -4.09 -20.18 -2.49
C PRO A 50 -2.90 -21.10 -2.14
N GLY A 51 -2.37 -20.97 -0.93
CA GLY A 51 -1.22 -21.74 -0.45
C GLY A 51 0.15 -21.28 -0.98
N GLN A 52 0.19 -20.37 -1.96
CA GLN A 52 1.42 -19.80 -2.46
C GLN A 52 2.08 -18.93 -1.38
N LYS A 53 3.40 -18.95 -1.34
CA LYS A 53 4.24 -18.10 -0.49
C LYS A 53 5.12 -17.26 -1.38
N LYS A 54 5.33 -16.00 -1.00
CA LYS A 54 6.31 -15.13 -1.61
C LYS A 54 7.10 -14.40 -0.55
N THR A 55 8.42 -14.39 -0.70
CA THR A 55 9.33 -13.66 0.17
C THR A 55 9.78 -12.39 -0.52
N VAL A 56 9.62 -11.26 0.15
CA VAL A 56 10.14 -9.96 -0.26
C VAL A 56 11.12 -9.45 0.78
N THR A 57 12.08 -8.65 0.38
CA THR A 57 13.14 -8.16 1.26
C THR A 57 13.07 -6.66 1.43
N ILE A 58 13.43 -6.17 2.61
CA ILE A 58 13.63 -4.75 2.90
C ILE A 58 14.96 -4.59 3.62
N LYS A 59 15.74 -3.59 3.24
CA LYS A 59 17.03 -3.31 3.90
C LYS A 59 16.81 -2.80 5.33
N ASN A 60 17.82 -2.96 6.18
CA ASN A 60 17.82 -2.32 7.49
C ASN A 60 17.81 -0.80 7.31
N ASP A 61 16.87 -0.16 7.99
CA ASP A 61 16.80 1.28 8.10
C ASP A 61 17.70 1.73 9.25
N THR A 62 18.63 2.64 8.98
CA THR A 62 19.59 3.11 10.00
C THR A 62 18.95 4.01 11.05
N SER A 63 17.75 4.52 10.81
CA SER A 63 17.03 5.41 11.71
C SER A 63 16.21 4.68 12.79
N ILE A 64 15.96 3.38 12.63
CA ILE A 64 15.12 2.58 13.53
C ILE A 64 15.73 1.20 13.80
N SER A 65 15.34 0.57 14.91
CA SER A 65 15.81 -0.79 15.18
C SER A 65 15.15 -1.82 14.25
N THR A 66 15.80 -2.95 13.98
CA THR A 66 15.20 -4.05 13.18
C THR A 66 13.90 -4.60 13.82
N THR A 67 13.79 -4.55 15.15
CA THR A 67 12.57 -4.96 15.86
C THR A 67 11.43 -3.96 15.63
N GLU A 68 11.73 -2.65 15.67
CA GLU A 68 10.76 -1.61 15.35
C GLU A 68 10.33 -1.68 13.88
N LEU A 69 11.28 -1.88 12.97
CA LEU A 69 11.00 -2.11 11.55
C LEU A 69 10.05 -3.29 11.39
N ARG A 70 10.35 -4.46 11.98
CA ARG A 70 9.46 -5.64 11.93
C ARG A 70 8.04 -5.32 12.43
N ASN A 71 7.92 -4.65 13.57
CA ASN A 71 6.62 -4.36 14.19
C ASN A 71 5.81 -3.31 13.41
N SER A 72 6.48 -2.50 12.58
CA SER A 72 5.83 -1.49 11.73
C SER A 72 5.27 -2.04 10.42
N ILE A 73 5.62 -3.28 10.04
CA ILE A 73 5.29 -3.87 8.75
C ILE A 73 3.90 -4.51 8.79
N THR A 74 3.08 -4.15 7.81
CA THR A 74 1.76 -4.74 7.55
C THR A 74 1.70 -5.28 6.13
N ALA A 75 0.86 -6.30 5.93
CA ALA A 75 0.54 -6.83 4.62
C ALA A 75 -0.99 -6.85 4.45
N TYR A 76 -1.48 -6.42 3.30
CA TYR A 76 -2.90 -6.43 2.95
C TYR A 76 -3.09 -6.64 1.46
N SER A 77 -4.29 -7.04 1.07
CA SER A 77 -4.70 -7.27 -0.31
C SER A 77 -5.77 -6.28 -0.74
N LEU A 78 -6.14 -6.31 -2.02
CA LEU A 78 -7.29 -5.57 -2.53
C LEU A 78 -8.59 -5.87 -1.74
N SER A 79 -8.74 -7.10 -1.24
CA SER A 79 -9.96 -7.51 -0.52
C SER A 79 -10.09 -6.92 0.89
N ASP A 80 -9.01 -6.37 1.43
CA ASP A 80 -8.97 -5.71 2.73
C ASP A 80 -9.39 -4.24 2.66
N ILE A 81 -9.45 -3.68 1.45
CA ILE A 81 -9.88 -2.30 1.22
C ILE A 81 -11.42 -2.27 1.16
N PRO A 82 -12.09 -1.54 2.07
CA PRO A 82 -13.55 -1.47 2.05
C PRO A 82 -14.04 -0.69 0.82
N PHE A 83 -14.98 -1.28 0.09
CA PHE A 83 -15.73 -0.55 -0.93
C PHE A 83 -16.69 0.43 -0.26
N SER A 84 -16.50 1.73 -0.45
CA SER A 84 -17.51 2.73 -0.06
C SER A 84 -18.59 2.80 -1.14
N ASN A 85 -19.74 2.20 -0.87
CA ASN A 85 -20.94 2.33 -1.73
C ASN A 85 -21.75 3.61 -1.43
N ASN A 86 -21.29 4.45 -0.49
CA ASN A 86 -21.99 5.68 -0.12
C ASN A 86 -21.65 6.82 -1.09
N LYS A 87 -22.59 7.13 -1.97
CA LYS A 87 -22.45 8.20 -2.98
C LYS A 87 -22.15 9.57 -2.36
N LEU A 88 -22.67 9.87 -1.16
CA LEU A 88 -22.40 11.14 -0.48
C LEU A 88 -20.94 11.21 -0.03
N ASP A 89 -20.44 10.15 0.61
CA ASP A 89 -19.03 10.03 1.00
C ASP A 89 -18.10 10.17 -0.21
N THR A 90 -18.45 9.54 -1.34
CA THR A 90 -17.72 9.71 -2.61
C THR A 90 -17.72 11.17 -3.09
N LYS A 91 -18.86 11.87 -3.05
CA LYS A 91 -18.96 13.27 -3.46
C LYS A 91 -18.17 14.21 -2.53
N PHE A 92 -18.21 13.99 -1.22
CA PHE A 92 -17.39 14.73 -0.26
C PHE A 92 -15.89 14.50 -0.50
N LYS A 93 -15.47 13.25 -0.75
CA LYS A 93 -14.07 12.93 -1.11
C LYS A 93 -13.65 13.63 -2.41
N GLN A 94 -14.49 13.60 -3.45
CA GLN A 94 -14.24 14.32 -4.71
C GLN A 94 -14.10 15.82 -4.49
N LEU A 95 -15.00 16.44 -3.72
CA LEU A 95 -14.94 17.87 -3.39
C LEU A 95 -13.67 18.21 -2.61
N LYS A 96 -13.27 17.38 -1.65
CA LYS A 96 -12.03 17.58 -0.88
C LYS A 96 -10.79 17.54 -1.77
N VAL A 97 -10.72 16.60 -2.70
CA VAL A 97 -9.62 16.51 -3.69
C VAL A 97 -9.62 17.74 -4.58
N PHE A 98 -10.80 18.14 -5.09
CA PHE A 98 -10.95 19.33 -5.91
C PHE A 98 -10.43 20.61 -5.24
N LEU A 99 -10.70 20.76 -3.94
CA LEU A 99 -10.27 21.91 -3.13
C LEU A 99 -8.84 21.79 -2.58
N SER A 100 -8.08 20.76 -2.96
CA SER A 100 -6.67 20.63 -2.54
C SER A 100 -5.81 21.75 -3.14
N PRO A 101 -4.79 22.26 -2.43
CA PRO A 101 -3.95 23.35 -2.91
C PRO A 101 -3.30 23.08 -4.27
N THR A 102 -2.94 21.81 -4.52
CA THR A 102 -2.36 21.37 -5.80
C THR A 102 -3.37 21.53 -6.94
N ASN A 103 -4.61 21.09 -6.74
CA ASN A 103 -5.63 21.18 -7.78
C ASN A 103 -6.10 22.62 -8.03
N ILE A 104 -6.20 23.44 -6.98
CA ILE A 104 -6.51 24.87 -7.12
C ILE A 104 -5.39 25.60 -7.86
N SER A 105 -4.13 25.35 -7.50
CA SER A 105 -2.97 25.95 -8.18
C SER A 105 -2.90 25.54 -9.65
N ASN A 106 -3.13 24.27 -9.96
CA ASN A 106 -3.20 23.78 -11.33
C ASN A 106 -4.34 24.43 -12.12
N ALA A 107 -5.51 24.62 -11.49
CA ALA A 107 -6.65 25.28 -12.13
C ALA A 107 -6.35 26.74 -12.48
N ILE A 108 -5.67 27.47 -11.58
CA ILE A 108 -5.25 28.85 -11.80
C ILE A 108 -4.18 28.90 -12.91
N TYR A 109 -3.18 28.02 -12.83
CA TYR A 109 -2.05 27.99 -13.77
C TYR A 109 -2.47 27.64 -15.19
N HIS A 110 -3.36 26.66 -15.37
CA HIS A 110 -3.82 26.22 -16.70
C HIS A 110 -5.09 26.93 -17.18
N GLY A 111 -5.70 27.80 -16.37
CA GLY A 111 -6.98 28.46 -16.68
C GLY A 111 -8.17 27.50 -16.82
N ARG A 112 -7.97 26.22 -16.51
CA ARG A 112 -8.96 25.12 -16.52
C ARG A 112 -8.53 24.10 -15.48
N LEU A 113 -9.49 23.50 -14.80
CA LEU A 113 -9.26 22.28 -14.05
C LEU A 113 -8.96 21.18 -15.06
N THR A 114 -7.81 20.51 -14.94
CA THR A 114 -7.55 19.31 -15.73
C THR A 114 -8.67 18.33 -15.46
N LYS A 115 -9.34 17.87 -16.53
CA LYS A 115 -10.49 16.95 -16.42
C LYS A 115 -10.14 15.66 -15.69
N ASP A 116 -8.86 15.32 -15.74
CA ASP A 116 -8.26 14.20 -15.07
C ASP A 116 -7.16 14.76 -14.16
N ALA A 117 -7.35 14.63 -12.84
CA ALA A 117 -6.21 14.63 -11.95
C ALA A 117 -5.53 13.27 -12.18
N GLU A 118 -4.48 13.23 -13.00
CA GLU A 118 -3.61 12.05 -13.04
C GLU A 118 -3.07 11.84 -11.63
N ILE A 119 -3.52 10.75 -11.01
CA ILE A 119 -2.94 10.26 -9.77
C ILE A 119 -1.58 9.71 -10.20
N THR A 120 -0.55 10.54 -10.11
CA THR A 120 0.82 10.12 -10.39
C THR A 120 1.21 9.11 -9.30
N GLU A 121 1.66 7.93 -9.72
CA GLU A 121 2.14 6.84 -8.85
C GLU A 121 3.41 7.22 -8.08
#